data_AF-A0A1V5SNB7-F1
#
_entry.id   AF-A0A1V5SNB7-F1
#
_cell.length_a   1.000
_cell.length_b   1.000
_cell.length_c   1.000
_cell.angle_alpha   90.00
_cell.angle_beta   90.00
_cell.angle_gamma   90.00
#
_symmetry.space_group_name_H-M   'P 1'
#
loop_
_entity.id
_entity.type
_entity.pdbx_description
1 polymer ?
#
loop_
_entity_poly.entity_id
_entity_poly.type
_entity_poly.pdbx_seq_one_letter_code
_entity_poly.pdbx_strand_id
1 'polypeptide(L)'
;MQCPLSGCFVFSPKVIFLMIALIGFVLGAVSAFRPERSIAFYQRIMKYFNWKAEPIDAAKELRNTRILGLWLAGLNLALAVFAGMKF
;
A
#
# COMPACT_ATOMS: atom_id res chain seq x y z
N MET A 1 -29.10 2.20 -6.72
CA MET A 1 -29.28 0.76 -6.43
C MET A 1 -29.39 0.61 -4.91
N GLN A 2 -30.60 0.37 -4.39
CA GLN A 2 -30.82 0.13 -2.96
C GLN A 2 -30.58 -1.36 -2.66
N CYS A 3 -29.56 -1.66 -1.84
CA CYS A 3 -29.26 -3.04 -1.43
C CYS A 3 -30.03 -3.41 -0.14
N PRO A 4 -30.73 -4.56 -0.09
CA PRO A 4 -31.70 -4.88 0.95
C PRO A 4 -31.15 -5.64 2.17
N LEU A 5 -29.82 -5.75 2.36
CA LEU A 5 -29.21 -6.57 3.42
C LEU A 5 -28.44 -5.73 4.46
N SER A 6 -28.71 -5.97 5.75
CA SER A 6 -28.03 -5.33 6.88
C SER A 6 -26.56 -5.80 6.95
N GLY A 7 -25.65 -5.05 6.34
CA GLY A 7 -24.23 -5.40 6.19
C GLY A 7 -23.59 -4.87 4.90
N CYS A 8 -24.41 -4.37 3.97
CA CYS A 8 -23.95 -3.90 2.65
C CYS A 8 -23.13 -2.60 2.64
N PHE A 9 -22.97 -1.91 3.77
CA PHE A 9 -22.16 -0.68 3.82
C PHE A 9 -20.68 -0.95 3.51
N VAL A 10 -20.15 -2.11 3.94
CA VAL A 10 -18.74 -2.49 3.74
C VAL A 10 -18.42 -2.85 2.28
N PHE A 11 -19.40 -3.32 1.51
CA PHE A 11 -19.20 -3.82 0.14
C PHE A 11 -19.63 -2.83 -0.95
N SER A 12 -19.93 -1.57 -0.60
CA SER A 12 -20.09 -0.53 -1.62
C SER A 12 -18.76 -0.33 -2.37
N PRO A 13 -18.77 -0.20 -3.72
CA PRO A 13 -17.55 0.07 -4.49
C PRO A 13 -16.75 1.24 -3.91
N LYS A 14 -17.44 2.29 -3.45
CA LYS A 14 -16.83 3.45 -2.77
C LYS A 14 -16.00 3.04 -1.55
N VAL A 15 -16.59 2.24 -0.67
CA VAL A 15 -15.96 1.83 0.60
C VAL A 15 -14.79 0.90 0.33
N ILE A 16 -14.93 -0.03 -0.63
CA ILE A 16 -13.82 -0.92 -1.04
C ILE A 16 -12.64 -0.10 -1.57
N PHE A 17 -12.88 0.84 -2.50
CA PHE A 17 -11.80 1.68 -3.03
C PHE A 17 -11.16 2.57 -1.98
N LEU A 18 -11.94 3.14 -1.06
CA LEU A 18 -11.40 3.93 0.05
C LEU A 18 -10.57 3.09 1.02
N MET A 19 -10.98 1.85 1.30
CA MET A 19 -10.20 0.92 2.15
C MET A 19 -8.89 0.54 1.50
N ILE A 20 -8.90 0.20 0.20
CA ILE A 20 -7.68 -0.08 -0.56
C ILE A 20 -6.76 1.14 -0.57
N ALA A 21 -7.32 2.32 -0.85
CA ALA A 21 -6.58 3.58 -0.86
C ALA A 21 -5.95 3.88 0.52
N LEU A 22 -6.69 3.67 1.61
CA LEU A 22 -6.20 3.89 2.96
C LEU A 22 -5.03 2.94 3.29
N ILE A 23 -5.21 1.64 3.05
CA ILE A 23 -4.17 0.63 3.32
C ILE A 23 -2.94 0.90 2.47
N GLY A 24 -3.12 1.14 1.17
CA GLY A 24 -2.04 1.45 0.24
C GLY A 24 -1.31 2.75 0.60
N PHE A 25 -2.04 3.78 1.05
CA PHE A 25 -1.45 5.03 1.52
C PHE A 25 -0.58 4.81 2.77
N VAL A 26 -1.08 4.06 3.76
CA VAL A 26 -0.32 3.75 4.98
C VAL A 26 0.94 2.95 4.65
N LEU A 27 0.84 1.92 3.80
CA LEU A 27 2.00 1.14 3.35
C LEU A 27 3.01 1.99 2.57
N GLY A 28 2.54 2.88 1.71
CA GLY A 28 3.36 3.84 0.98
C GLY A 28 4.09 4.80 1.91
N ALA A 29 3.37 5.38 2.88
CA ALA A 29 3.94 6.27 3.89
C ALA A 29 5.00 5.57 4.75
N VAL A 30 4.71 4.37 5.25
CA VAL A 30 5.69 3.57 6.00
C VAL A 30 6.94 3.30 5.16
N SER A 31 6.78 2.97 3.89
CA SER A 31 7.91 2.70 2.98
C SER A 31 8.72 3.96 2.64
N ALA A 32 8.08 5.12 2.58
CA ALA A 32 8.73 6.40 2.33
C ALA A 32 9.51 6.93 3.55
N PHE A 33 8.95 6.79 4.75
CA PHE A 33 9.55 7.34 5.98
C PHE A 33 10.43 6.34 6.73
N ARG A 34 10.20 5.04 6.58
CA ARG A 34 10.93 3.95 7.25
C ARG A 34 11.28 2.84 6.24
N PRO A 35 12.06 3.14 5.18
CA PRO A 35 12.38 2.17 4.13
C PRO A 35 13.07 0.90 4.67
N GLU A 36 13.91 1.03 5.70
CA GLU A 36 14.56 -0.10 6.37
C GLU A 36 13.56 -1.14 6.89
N ARG A 37 12.43 -0.69 7.47
CA ARG A 37 11.40 -1.59 7.98
C ARG A 37 10.66 -2.29 6.85
N SER A 38 10.40 -1.59 5.74
CA SER A 38 9.76 -2.18 4.56
C SER A 38 10.65 -3.23 3.91
N ILE A 39 11.96 -2.96 3.78
CA ILE A 39 12.93 -3.93 3.25
C ILE A 39 13.02 -5.15 4.19
N ALA A 40 13.13 -4.94 5.50
CA ALA A 40 13.20 -6.04 6.47
C ALA A 40 11.91 -6.90 6.48
N PHE A 41 10.74 -6.27 6.32
CA PHE A 41 9.48 -6.97 6.19
C PHE A 41 9.44 -7.83 4.92
N TYR A 42 9.85 -7.27 3.78
CA TYR A 42 9.99 -8.01 2.53
C TYR A 42 10.96 -9.19 2.66
N GLN A 43 12.13 -8.98 3.27
CA GLN A 43 13.10 -10.04 3.53
C GLN A 43 12.53 -11.14 4.43
N ARG A 44 11.72 -10.80 5.44
CA ARG A 44 11.04 -11.77 6.30
C ARG A 44 10.03 -12.61 5.52
N ILE A 45 9.27 -12.00 4.62
CA ILE A 45 8.35 -12.73 3.73
C ILE A 45 9.15 -13.67 2.84
N MET A 46 10.22 -13.19 2.19
CA MET A 46 11.04 -14.01 1.30
C MET A 46 11.69 -15.19 2.02
N LYS A 47 12.09 -15.00 3.28
CA LYS A 47 12.61 -16.07 4.13
C LYS A 47 11.59 -17.20 4.36
N TYR A 48 10.30 -16.89 4.42
CA TYR A 48 9.25 -17.92 4.53
C TYR A 48 9.23 -18.84 3.30
N PHE A 49 9.57 -18.31 2.12
CA PHE A 49 9.72 -19.08 0.87
C PHE A 49 11.12 -19.67 0.68
N ASN A 50 11.95 -19.70 1.73
CA ASN A 50 13.35 -20.13 1.68
C ASN A 50 14.21 -19.33 0.68
N TRP A 51 13.84 -18.07 0.41
CA TRP A 51 14.56 -17.18 -0.50
C TRP A 51 15.33 -16.11 0.27
N LYS A 52 16.63 -15.97 -0.03
CA LYS A 52 17.50 -14.95 0.56
C LYS A 52 17.54 -13.71 -0.34
N ALA A 53 16.74 -12.70 0.00
CA ALA A 53 16.72 -11.41 -0.70
C ALA A 53 17.68 -10.40 -0.05
N GLU A 54 18.96 -10.47 -0.38
CA GLU A 54 19.95 -9.49 0.08
C GLU A 54 20.12 -8.34 -0.92
N PRO A 55 20.27 -7.10 -0.42
CA PRO A 55 20.51 -5.96 -1.29
C PRO A 55 21.90 -6.05 -1.91
N ILE A 56 21.98 -5.95 -3.23
CA ILE A 56 23.26 -5.84 -3.96
C ILE A 56 23.92 -4.48 -3.64
N ASP A 57 23.10 -3.42 -3.53
CA ASP A 57 23.49 -2.08 -3.11
C ASP A 57 22.45 -1.55 -2.10
N ALA A 58 22.86 -1.46 -0.83
CA ALA A 58 21.99 -1.04 0.25
C ALA A 58 21.54 0.42 0.12
N ALA A 59 22.40 1.32 -0.37
CA ALA A 59 22.07 2.73 -0.52
C ALA A 59 21.04 2.93 -1.64
N LYS A 60 21.20 2.21 -2.76
CA LYS A 60 20.25 2.23 -3.87
C LYS A 60 18.90 1.64 -3.49
N GLU A 61 18.89 0.53 -2.75
CA GLU A 61 17.64 -0.08 -2.27
C GLU A 61 16.87 0.82 -1.32
N LEU A 62 17.55 1.51 -0.39
CA LEU A 62 16.92 2.50 0.50
C LEU A 62 16.29 3.65 -0.29
N ARG A 63 17.02 4.20 -1.27
CA ARG A 63 16.51 5.30 -2.11
C ARG A 63 15.33 4.85 -2.96
N ASN A 64 15.42 3.68 -3.58
CA ASN A 64 14.35 3.14 -4.42
C ASN A 64 13.11 2.83 -3.59
N THR A 65 13.26 2.17 -2.44
CA THR A 65 12.13 1.88 -1.53
C THR A 65 11.44 3.17 -1.08
N ARG A 66 12.20 4.22 -0.82
CA ARG A 66 11.65 5.53 -0.47
C ARG A 66 10.85 6.15 -1.62
N ILE A 67 11.40 6.15 -2.84
CA ILE A 67 10.73 6.67 -4.03
C ILE A 67 9.47 5.88 -4.34
N LEU A 68 9.53 4.55 -4.29
CA LEU A 68 8.38 3.67 -4.50
C LEU A 68 7.31 3.88 -3.43
N GLY A 69 7.70 4.09 -2.17
CA GLY A 69 6.77 4.44 -1.10
C GLY A 69 6.04 5.76 -1.35
N LEU A 70 6.75 6.79 -1.83
CA LEU A 70 6.15 8.08 -2.19
C LEU A 70 5.17 7.92 -3.35
N TRP A 71 5.54 7.18 -4.40
CA TRP A 71 4.64 6.88 -5.51
C TRP A 71 3.40 6.11 -5.06
N LEU A 72 3.57 5.09 -4.23
CA LEU A 72 2.46 4.29 -3.70
C LEU A 72 1.51 5.16 -2.88
N ALA A 73 2.04 6.03 -2.01
CA ALA A 73 1.23 6.97 -1.24
C ALA A 73 0.49 7.95 -2.16
N GLY A 74 1.18 8.55 -3.14
CA GLY A 74 0.59 9.50 -4.08
C GLY A 74 -0.53 8.89 -4.94
N LEU A 75 -0.31 7.70 -5.49
CA LEU A 75 -1.31 6.99 -6.30
C LEU A 75 -2.54 6.59 -5.48
N ASN A 76 -2.35 6.17 -4.22
CA ASN A 76 -3.47 5.85 -3.34
C ASN A 76 -4.24 7.09 -2.88
N LEU A 77 -3.57 8.23 -2.69
CA LEU A 77 -4.26 9.49 -2.46
C LEU A 77 -5.11 9.89 -3.66
N ALA A 78 -4.57 9.75 -4.88
CA ALA A 78 -5.33 9.99 -6.12
C ALA A 78 -6.53 9.02 -6.24
N LEU A 79 -6.36 7.76 -5.89
CA LEU A 79 -7.44 6.77 -5.85
C LEU A 79 -8.53 7.17 -4.84
N ALA A 80 -8.16 7.65 -3.65
CA ALA A 80 -9.12 8.11 -2.63
C ALA A 80 -9.95 9.30 -3.14
N VAL A 81 -9.30 10.28 -3.77
CA VAL A 81 -9.97 11.44 -4.37
C VAL A 81 -10.93 11.00 -5.48
N PHE A 82 -10.45 10.15 -6.40
CA PHE A 82 -11.29 9.62 -7.48
C PHE A 82 -12.49 8.84 -6.94
N ALA A 83 -12.28 7.97 -5.95
CA ALA A 83 -13.35 7.21 -5.32
C ALA A 83 -14.37 8.11 -4.62
N GLY A 84 -13.94 9.22 -4.03
CA GLY A 84 -14.82 10.21 -3.42
C GLY A 84 -15.62 11.06 -4.41
N MET A 85 -15.08 11.31 -5.61
CA MET A 85 -15.73 12.08 -6.68
C MET A 85 -16.69 11.25 -7.54
N LYS A 86 -16.31 10.00 -7.85
CA LYS A 86 -17.01 9.14 -8.83
C LYS A 86 -18.15 8.33 -8.20
N PHE A 87 -17.98 7.90 -6.96
CA PHE A 87 -18.92 7.04 -6.22
C PHE A 87 -19.43 7.77 -4.96
#